data_AF-A0A414SK05-F1
#
_entry.id   AF-A0A414SK05-F1
#
_cell.length_a   1.000
_cell.length_b   1.000
_cell.length_c   1.000
_cell.angle_alpha   90.00
_cell.angle_beta   90.00
_cell.angle_gamma   90.00
#
_symmetry.space_group_name_H-M   'P 1'
#
loop_
_entity.id
_entity.type
_entity.pdbx_description
1 polymer ?
#
loop_
_entity_poly.entity_id
_entity_poly.type
_entity_poly.pdbx_seq_one_letter_code
_entity_poly.pdbx_strand_id
1 'polypeptide(L)'
;MVEFEFNGKKASEYGVIVTKIDNNDDLESRSLILGSKNKYRARENHFGAQYDGNYVFDVTFVKDPCKKDYLPWLENSMENGKTYSTLVYPESPSIKYDSDSKLNILTYPSSFDVSITNGTLISEHSDYFNSNDISTLNGWLTSPQYPKLIKITSDDDDDEFFFSDDIEFFGTVTAVKTEKNDRPYQITYTVTCDSPYGYSPEKTTDKISSTKETPTAFHLYNNSDCINEYVYPILKITPYGNYDGEMILKNSSDDNKTLKLNFKNYPYGNDTICMDCKNLKLYRENNGEVTFGDLGITENNISDIYWLRLAYGRNEITISGDILVQITYREPRKTGAYL
;
A
#
# COMPACT_ATOMS: atom_id res chain seq x y z
N MET A 1 -6.05 17.17 -9.99
CA MET A 1 -7.22 16.27 -9.81
C MET A 1 -6.83 15.16 -8.84
N VAL A 2 -7.77 14.60 -8.06
CA VAL A 2 -7.47 13.51 -7.12
C VAL A 2 -7.45 12.18 -7.88
N GLU A 3 -6.32 11.48 -7.84
CA GLU A 3 -6.16 10.14 -8.39
C GLU A 3 -6.37 9.09 -7.30
N PHE A 4 -7.22 8.11 -7.58
CA PHE A 4 -7.50 6.98 -6.71
C PHE A 4 -6.93 5.70 -7.29
N GLU A 5 -6.03 5.06 -6.57
CA GLU A 5 -5.46 3.77 -6.91
C GLU A 5 -5.93 2.72 -5.90
N PHE A 6 -6.45 1.59 -6.37
CA PHE A 6 -6.81 0.46 -5.53
C PHE A 6 -6.25 -0.85 -6.10
N ASN A 7 -5.46 -1.53 -5.26
CA ASN A 7 -4.82 -2.79 -5.61
C ASN A 7 -3.97 -2.69 -6.90
N GLY A 8 -3.26 -1.57 -7.05
CA GLY A 8 -2.35 -1.31 -8.17
C GLY A 8 -3.02 -0.90 -9.49
N LYS A 9 -4.33 -0.67 -9.49
CA LYS A 9 -5.05 -0.13 -10.65
C LYS A 9 -5.63 1.23 -10.34
N LYS A 10 -5.68 2.11 -11.32
CA LYS A 10 -6.08 3.50 -11.18
C LYS A 10 -7.51 3.76 -11.66
N ALA A 11 -8.20 4.72 -11.05
CA ALA A 11 -9.53 5.18 -11.45
C ALA A 11 -9.59 5.59 -12.93
N SER A 12 -8.53 6.26 -13.42
CA SER A 12 -8.37 6.67 -14.81
C SER A 12 -8.39 5.51 -15.83
N GLU A 13 -7.88 4.32 -15.45
CA GLU A 13 -7.95 3.08 -16.26
C GLU A 13 -9.39 2.60 -16.48
N TYR A 14 -10.29 2.94 -15.55
CA TYR A 14 -11.71 2.60 -15.58
C TYR A 14 -12.58 3.74 -16.12
N GLY A 15 -11.96 4.85 -16.52
CA GLY A 15 -12.67 6.03 -17.03
C GLY A 15 -13.55 6.73 -16.02
N VAL A 16 -13.14 6.68 -14.76
CA VAL A 16 -13.80 7.39 -13.68
C VAL A 16 -12.84 8.34 -12.98
N ILE A 17 -13.40 9.40 -12.41
CA ILE A 17 -12.70 10.36 -11.57
C ILE A 17 -13.37 10.41 -10.20
N VAL A 18 -12.58 10.70 -9.15
CA VAL A 18 -13.13 10.92 -7.80
C VAL A 18 -13.67 12.33 -7.71
N THR A 19 -14.92 12.45 -7.24
CA THR A 19 -15.57 13.76 -7.02
C THR A 19 -15.73 14.09 -5.55
N LYS A 20 -15.78 13.07 -4.69
CA LYS A 20 -16.05 13.24 -3.27
C LYS A 20 -15.43 12.13 -2.45
N ILE A 21 -14.85 12.49 -1.32
CA ILE A 21 -14.46 11.58 -0.25
C ILE A 21 -15.15 12.09 1.02
N ASP A 22 -16.02 11.26 1.60
CA ASP A 22 -16.89 11.60 2.74
C ASP A 22 -16.57 10.76 3.98
N ASN A 23 -17.10 11.20 5.13
CA ASN A 23 -16.92 10.58 6.46
C ASN A 23 -15.46 10.59 6.96
N ASN A 24 -14.71 11.65 6.65
CA ASN A 24 -13.32 11.87 7.10
C ASN A 24 -13.22 13.01 8.15
N ASP A 25 -14.32 13.32 8.84
CA ASP A 25 -14.40 14.48 9.74
C ASP A 25 -14.31 14.12 11.23
N ASP A 26 -14.48 12.83 11.58
CA ASP A 26 -14.28 12.31 12.92
C ASP A 26 -13.12 11.30 13.02
N LEU A 27 -12.25 11.48 14.04
CA LEU A 27 -11.29 10.45 14.43
C LEU A 27 -12.04 9.23 14.94
N GLU A 28 -11.54 8.04 14.62
CA GLU A 28 -12.09 6.79 15.14
C GLU A 28 -12.11 6.80 16.67
N SER A 29 -13.29 6.52 17.24
CA SER A 29 -13.47 6.59 18.68
C SER A 29 -12.69 5.47 19.37
N ARG A 30 -12.26 5.75 20.60
CA ARG A 30 -11.58 4.78 21.44
C ARG A 30 -12.11 4.78 22.85
N SER A 31 -12.27 3.60 23.40
CA SER A 31 -12.69 3.35 24.77
C SER A 31 -11.50 2.95 25.64
N LEU A 32 -11.45 3.44 26.87
CA LEU A 32 -10.39 3.07 27.82
C LEU A 32 -10.68 1.68 28.40
N ILE A 33 -9.63 0.86 28.50
CA ILE A 33 -9.71 -0.44 29.18
C ILE A 33 -9.42 -0.20 30.66
N LEU A 34 -10.46 -0.25 31.49
CA LEU A 34 -10.42 0.11 32.90
C LEU A 34 -10.66 -1.09 33.82
N GLY A 35 -9.89 -1.17 34.90
CA GLY A 35 -10.10 -2.13 35.98
C GLY A 35 -11.17 -1.68 36.99
N SER A 36 -11.62 -2.57 37.86
CA SER A 36 -12.66 -2.27 38.84
C SER A 36 -12.22 -1.27 39.92
N LYS A 37 -13.13 -0.36 40.29
CA LYS A 37 -13.02 0.51 41.48
C LYS A 37 -13.69 -0.10 42.70
N ASN A 38 -13.20 0.24 43.88
CA ASN A 38 -13.85 -0.09 45.15
C ASN A 38 -13.56 0.97 46.21
N LYS A 39 -14.14 0.82 47.42
CA LYS A 39 -13.96 1.79 48.51
C LYS A 39 -12.50 2.04 48.93
N TYR A 40 -11.59 1.10 48.65
CA TYR A 40 -10.16 1.21 48.96
C TYR A 40 -9.32 1.62 47.75
N ARG A 41 -9.90 1.62 46.56
CA ARG A 41 -9.27 2.00 45.30
C ARG A 41 -10.22 2.90 44.51
N ALA A 42 -10.11 4.20 44.79
CA ALA A 42 -10.93 5.25 44.19
C ALA A 42 -10.54 5.60 42.74
N ARG A 43 -9.39 5.12 42.25
CA ARG A 43 -8.93 5.29 40.86
C ARG A 43 -8.88 3.95 40.15
N GLU A 44 -9.42 3.90 38.94
CA GLU A 44 -9.42 2.69 38.11
C GLU A 44 -7.99 2.45 37.55
N ASN A 45 -7.62 1.18 37.43
CA ASN A 45 -6.39 0.81 36.73
C ASN A 45 -6.60 1.02 35.23
N HIS A 46 -5.65 1.65 34.54
CA HIS A 46 -5.70 1.86 33.10
C HIS A 46 -4.83 0.81 32.40
N PHE A 47 -5.43 0.06 31.47
CA PHE A 47 -4.75 -0.99 30.69
C PHE A 47 -4.57 -0.61 29.21
N GLY A 48 -4.75 0.67 28.87
CA GLY A 48 -4.69 1.18 27.51
C GLY A 48 -6.05 1.60 26.97
N ALA A 49 -6.15 1.69 25.65
CA ALA A 49 -7.38 2.01 24.94
C ALA A 49 -7.61 0.99 23.82
N GLN A 50 -8.86 0.76 23.50
CA GLN A 50 -9.31 -0.05 22.38
C GLN A 50 -10.07 0.86 21.41
N TYR A 51 -9.81 0.75 20.11
CA TYR A 51 -10.61 1.42 19.09
C TYR A 51 -11.95 0.72 18.93
N ASP A 52 -13.01 1.51 18.78
CA ASP A 52 -14.38 0.98 18.69
C ASP A 52 -14.66 0.38 17.31
N GLY A 53 -13.95 0.86 16.28
CA GLY A 53 -13.98 0.34 14.91
C GLY A 53 -12.67 0.55 14.14
N ASN A 54 -12.74 0.30 12.84
CA ASN A 54 -11.72 0.69 11.87
C ASN A 54 -12.18 1.94 11.16
N TYR A 55 -11.23 2.68 10.58
CA TYR A 55 -11.55 3.86 9.79
C TYR A 55 -12.41 3.48 8.56
N VAL A 56 -13.46 4.25 8.30
CA VAL A 56 -14.40 4.04 7.20
C VAL A 56 -14.65 5.37 6.50
N PHE A 57 -14.57 5.37 5.17
CA PHE A 57 -14.89 6.53 4.36
C PHE A 57 -15.66 6.12 3.10
N ASP A 58 -16.40 7.06 2.54
CA ASP A 58 -17.12 6.87 1.28
C ASP A 58 -16.36 7.57 0.15
N VAL A 59 -16.16 6.90 -0.98
CA VAL A 59 -15.58 7.47 -2.20
C VAL A 59 -16.61 7.49 -3.31
N THR A 60 -16.80 8.64 -3.96
CA THR A 60 -17.78 8.82 -5.04
C THR A 60 -17.10 9.04 -6.37
N PHE A 61 -17.48 8.21 -7.34
CA PHE A 61 -17.00 8.26 -8.71
C PHE A 61 -18.06 8.81 -9.66
N VAL A 62 -17.59 9.55 -10.65
CA VAL A 62 -18.33 9.88 -11.88
C VAL A 62 -17.52 9.41 -13.08
N LYS A 63 -18.18 9.22 -14.22
CA LYS A 63 -17.44 9.05 -15.47
C LYS A 63 -16.63 10.31 -15.75
N ASP A 64 -15.40 10.11 -16.23
CA ASP A 64 -14.50 11.21 -16.58
C ASP A 64 -15.12 12.06 -17.70
N PRO A 65 -15.59 13.29 -17.43
CA PRO A 65 -16.26 14.12 -18.42
C PRO A 65 -15.29 14.64 -19.50
N CYS A 66 -13.98 14.50 -19.30
CA CYS A 66 -12.96 14.84 -20.27
C CYS A 66 -12.74 13.74 -21.30
N LYS A 67 -13.24 12.52 -21.06
CA LYS A 67 -13.28 11.47 -22.09
C LYS A 67 -14.31 11.85 -23.14
N LYS A 68 -13.95 11.65 -24.41
CA LYS A 68 -14.79 12.01 -25.56
C LYS A 68 -15.15 10.76 -26.33
N ASP A 69 -16.27 10.82 -27.03
CA ASP A 69 -16.59 9.87 -28.08
C ASP A 69 -15.46 9.85 -29.10
N TYR A 70 -14.80 8.70 -29.24
CA TYR A 70 -13.78 8.50 -30.25
C TYR A 70 -14.25 7.44 -31.23
N LEU A 71 -15.05 7.89 -32.19
CA LEU A 71 -15.46 7.05 -33.31
C LEU A 71 -14.31 6.99 -34.32
N PRO A 72 -13.72 5.79 -34.57
CA PRO A 72 -12.75 5.65 -35.64
C PRO A 72 -13.44 5.88 -36.99
N TRP A 73 -12.70 6.41 -37.96
CA TRP A 73 -13.20 6.60 -39.32
C TRP A 73 -12.42 5.75 -40.31
N LEU A 74 -13.04 5.48 -41.46
CA LEU A 74 -12.37 4.80 -42.58
C LEU A 74 -11.77 5.84 -43.51
N GLU A 75 -10.46 5.78 -43.71
CA GLU A 75 -9.79 6.49 -44.79
C GLU A 75 -9.52 5.51 -45.93
N ASN A 76 -9.92 5.89 -47.14
CA ASN A 76 -9.66 5.11 -48.33
C ASN A 76 -8.43 5.67 -49.05
N SER A 77 -7.43 4.83 -49.27
CA SER A 77 -6.29 5.14 -50.13
C SER A 77 -6.30 4.26 -51.38
N MET A 78 -5.71 4.76 -52.47
CA MET A 78 -5.51 4.00 -53.70
C MET A 78 -4.02 3.81 -53.95
N GLU A 79 -3.59 2.56 -54.02
CA GLU A 79 -2.24 2.18 -54.43
C GLU A 79 -2.33 1.12 -55.52
N ASN A 80 -1.63 1.32 -56.65
CA ASN A 80 -1.58 0.39 -57.77
C ASN A 80 -2.96 -0.09 -58.27
N GLY A 81 -3.96 0.80 -58.29
CA GLY A 81 -5.32 0.48 -58.73
C GLY A 81 -6.15 -0.36 -57.76
N LYS A 82 -5.65 -0.64 -56.55
CA LYS A 82 -6.40 -1.26 -55.46
C LYS A 82 -6.80 -0.21 -54.43
N THR A 83 -8.03 -0.29 -53.95
CA THR A 83 -8.52 0.52 -52.83
C THR A 83 -8.22 -0.20 -51.52
N TYR A 84 -7.59 0.50 -50.59
CA TYR A 84 -7.34 0.06 -49.23
C TYR A 84 -8.18 0.93 -48.31
N SER A 85 -8.98 0.31 -47.43
CA SER A 85 -9.69 1.01 -46.37
C SER A 85 -8.91 0.85 -45.07
N THR A 86 -8.36 1.94 -44.57
CA THR A 86 -7.62 2.00 -43.32
C THR A 86 -8.55 2.52 -42.23
N LEU A 87 -8.67 1.77 -41.13
CA LEU A 87 -9.36 2.25 -39.94
C LEU A 87 -8.43 3.19 -39.18
N VAL A 88 -8.82 4.46 -39.08
CA VAL A 88 -8.04 5.52 -38.45
C VAL A 88 -8.68 5.89 -37.11
N TYR A 89 -7.83 5.94 -36.08
CA TYR A 89 -8.24 6.32 -34.74
C TYR A 89 -7.81 7.76 -34.45
N PRO A 90 -8.65 8.56 -33.74
CA PRO A 90 -8.30 9.91 -33.29
C PRO A 90 -6.97 10.00 -32.54
N GLU A 91 -6.66 9.02 -31.69
CA GLU A 91 -5.33 8.84 -31.09
C GLU A 91 -4.80 7.44 -31.45
N SER A 92 -3.49 7.34 -31.67
CA SER A 92 -2.87 6.10 -32.12
C SER A 92 -2.90 5.02 -31.04
N PRO A 93 -3.52 3.85 -31.28
CA PRO A 93 -3.36 2.70 -30.40
C PRO A 93 -1.93 2.17 -30.46
N SER A 94 -1.51 1.47 -29.41
CA SER A 94 -0.20 0.81 -29.33
C SER A 94 -0.36 -0.72 -29.32
N ILE A 95 0.60 -1.43 -29.89
CA ILE A 95 0.62 -2.90 -29.86
C ILE A 95 1.55 -3.34 -28.74
N LYS A 96 1.01 -4.08 -27.77
CA LYS A 96 1.79 -4.72 -26.70
C LYS A 96 1.88 -6.22 -26.96
N TYR A 97 3.06 -6.78 -26.80
CA TYR A 97 3.24 -8.22 -26.86
C TYR A 97 2.96 -8.83 -25.47
N ASP A 98 1.98 -9.73 -25.41
CA ASP A 98 1.71 -10.51 -24.21
C ASP A 98 2.50 -11.83 -24.27
N SER A 99 3.43 -11.98 -23.33
CA SER A 99 4.31 -13.15 -23.24
C SER A 99 3.56 -14.43 -22.89
N ASP A 100 2.45 -14.33 -22.15
CA ASP A 100 1.73 -15.48 -21.63
C ASP A 100 0.83 -16.07 -22.71
N SER A 101 0.11 -15.22 -23.44
CA SER A 101 -0.76 -15.64 -24.54
C SER A 101 -0.05 -15.75 -25.90
N LYS A 102 1.19 -15.23 -26.02
CA LYS A 102 1.97 -15.13 -27.28
C LYS A 102 1.22 -14.38 -28.38
N LEU A 103 0.43 -13.38 -27.99
CA LEU A 103 -0.36 -12.56 -28.90
C LEU A 103 0.06 -11.09 -28.84
N ASN A 104 -0.08 -10.42 -29.98
CA ASN A 104 -0.01 -8.97 -30.05
C ASN A 104 -1.38 -8.40 -29.69
N ILE A 105 -1.44 -7.69 -28.58
CA ILE A 105 -2.65 -7.05 -28.06
C ILE A 105 -2.65 -5.59 -28.51
N LEU A 106 -3.69 -5.19 -29.25
CA LEU A 106 -3.95 -3.80 -29.55
C LEU A 106 -4.48 -3.11 -28.28
N THR A 107 -3.75 -2.13 -27.78
CA THR A 107 -4.08 -1.37 -26.58
C THR A 107 -4.33 0.09 -26.94
N TYR A 108 -5.43 0.63 -26.44
CA TYR A 108 -5.83 2.02 -26.70
C TYR A 108 -5.32 2.94 -25.58
N PRO A 109 -5.11 4.23 -25.86
CA PRO A 109 -4.88 5.23 -24.82
C PRO A 109 -6.01 5.23 -23.79
N SER A 110 -5.72 5.63 -22.55
CA SER A 110 -6.71 5.66 -21.46
C SER A 110 -7.89 6.57 -21.76
N SER A 111 -7.78 7.50 -22.71
CA SER A 111 -8.83 8.40 -23.18
C SER A 111 -9.95 7.70 -23.97
N PHE A 112 -9.75 6.46 -24.44
CA PHE A 112 -10.74 5.71 -25.23
C PHE A 112 -11.68 4.90 -24.33
N ASP A 113 -12.98 5.01 -24.59
CA ASP A 113 -14.02 4.11 -24.07
C ASP A 113 -14.51 3.25 -25.24
N VAL A 114 -14.03 1.99 -25.31
CA VAL A 114 -14.34 1.06 -26.41
C VAL A 114 -15.11 -0.13 -25.85
N SER A 115 -16.36 -0.28 -26.30
CA SER A 115 -17.17 -1.46 -26.04
C SER A 115 -17.34 -2.28 -27.33
N ILE A 116 -17.22 -3.61 -27.22
CA ILE A 116 -17.58 -4.52 -28.31
C ILE A 116 -18.93 -5.14 -27.97
N THR A 117 -19.98 -4.71 -28.65
CA THR A 117 -21.32 -5.29 -28.51
C THR A 117 -21.74 -5.90 -29.84
N ASN A 118 -22.05 -7.20 -29.85
CA ASN A 118 -22.45 -7.94 -31.06
C ASN A 118 -21.48 -7.79 -32.25
N GLY A 119 -20.16 -7.75 -31.99
CA GLY A 119 -19.14 -7.57 -33.03
C GLY A 119 -19.03 -6.15 -33.59
N THR A 120 -19.75 -5.18 -33.01
CA THR A 120 -19.63 -3.75 -33.34
C THR A 120 -18.77 -3.07 -32.29
N LEU A 121 -17.75 -2.34 -32.75
CA LEU A 121 -16.97 -1.43 -31.91
C LEU A 121 -17.78 -0.13 -31.74
N ILE A 122 -18.23 0.13 -30.51
CA ILE A 122 -18.99 1.31 -30.15
C ILE A 122 -18.14 2.12 -29.17
N SER A 123 -17.88 3.39 -29.50
CA SER A 123 -17.37 4.38 -28.57
C SER A 123 -18.49 5.39 -28.35
N GLU A 124 -19.34 5.09 -27.37
CA GLU A 124 -20.39 5.99 -26.89
C GLU A 124 -20.09 6.26 -25.42
N HIS A 125 -19.39 7.35 -25.17
CA HIS A 125 -19.17 7.93 -23.87
C HIS A 125 -20.48 8.55 -23.38
N SER A 126 -21.20 7.80 -22.55
CA SER A 126 -22.28 8.35 -21.74
C SER A 126 -21.72 9.09 -20.53
N ASP A 127 -22.43 10.12 -20.07
CA ASP A 127 -22.16 10.82 -18.81
C ASP A 127 -22.72 10.06 -17.58
N TYR A 128 -23.52 9.02 -17.80
CA TYR A 128 -24.05 8.11 -16.77
C TYR A 128 -23.44 6.71 -16.86
N PHE A 129 -23.48 5.97 -15.76
CA PHE A 129 -23.06 4.57 -15.69
C PHE A 129 -24.12 3.63 -16.28
N ASN A 130 -23.72 2.79 -17.23
CA ASN A 130 -24.51 1.66 -17.70
C ASN A 130 -24.19 0.39 -16.87
N SER A 131 -24.93 -0.69 -17.09
CA SER A 131 -24.74 -1.95 -16.36
C SER A 131 -23.35 -2.57 -16.55
N ASN A 132 -22.72 -2.37 -17.72
CA ASN A 132 -21.37 -2.87 -17.99
C ASN A 132 -20.31 -2.08 -17.21
N ASP A 133 -20.47 -0.75 -17.11
CA ASP A 133 -19.59 0.10 -16.30
C ASP A 133 -19.66 -0.31 -14.82
N ILE A 134 -20.87 -0.47 -14.29
CA ILE A 134 -21.11 -0.90 -12.90
C ILE A 134 -20.51 -2.30 -12.67
N SER A 135 -20.71 -3.24 -13.60
CA SER A 135 -20.13 -4.58 -13.51
C SER A 135 -18.60 -4.53 -13.50
N THR A 136 -18.00 -3.65 -14.30
CA THR A 136 -16.54 -3.48 -14.40
C THR A 136 -15.96 -2.86 -13.13
N LEU A 137 -16.59 -1.79 -12.62
CA LEU A 137 -16.19 -1.15 -11.36
C LEU A 137 -16.36 -2.09 -10.17
N ASN A 138 -17.47 -2.82 -10.08
CA ASN A 138 -17.64 -3.84 -9.02
C ASN A 138 -16.61 -4.96 -9.16
N GLY A 139 -16.34 -5.42 -10.38
CA GLY A 139 -15.28 -6.41 -10.62
C GLY A 139 -13.90 -5.95 -10.16
N TRP A 140 -13.62 -4.65 -10.20
CA TRP A 140 -12.38 -4.08 -9.67
C TRP A 140 -12.42 -3.85 -8.16
N LEU A 141 -13.39 -3.06 -7.69
CA LEU A 141 -13.43 -2.52 -6.35
C LEU A 141 -13.90 -3.54 -5.31
N THR A 142 -14.83 -4.44 -5.66
CA THR A 142 -15.42 -5.39 -4.71
C THR A 142 -14.87 -6.82 -4.84
N SER A 143 -14.00 -7.09 -5.81
CA SER A 143 -13.43 -8.44 -5.96
C SER A 143 -12.39 -8.81 -4.89
N PRO A 144 -11.53 -7.90 -4.39
CA PRO A 144 -10.58 -8.26 -3.36
C PRO A 144 -11.28 -8.69 -2.06
N GLN A 145 -10.97 -9.90 -1.59
CA GLN A 145 -11.54 -10.48 -0.36
C GLN A 145 -10.79 -10.07 0.91
N TYR A 146 -9.61 -9.49 0.75
CA TYR A 146 -8.73 -9.05 1.84
C TYR A 146 -8.32 -7.61 1.59
N PRO A 147 -8.04 -6.84 2.66
CA PRO A 147 -7.58 -5.46 2.54
C PRO A 147 -6.45 -5.32 1.53
N LYS A 148 -6.58 -4.36 0.62
CA LYS A 148 -5.57 -4.00 -0.37
C LYS A 148 -5.17 -2.56 -0.21
N LEU A 149 -3.98 -2.24 -0.74
CA LEU A 149 -3.46 -0.89 -0.75
C LEU A 149 -4.37 0.02 -1.57
N ILE A 150 -4.76 1.13 -0.94
CA ILE A 150 -5.48 2.25 -1.50
C ILE A 150 -4.52 3.44 -1.41
N LYS A 151 -4.33 4.15 -2.53
CA LYS A 151 -3.61 5.41 -2.56
C LYS A 151 -4.53 6.49 -3.06
N ILE A 152 -4.49 7.63 -2.39
CA ILE A 152 -5.23 8.82 -2.77
C ILE A 152 -4.18 9.91 -2.92
N THR A 153 -3.87 10.26 -4.16
CA THR A 153 -2.81 11.22 -4.51
C THR A 153 -3.42 12.41 -5.23
N SER A 154 -2.89 13.61 -5.02
CA SER A 154 -3.21 14.77 -5.86
C SER A 154 -2.18 14.92 -6.97
N ASP A 155 -2.64 15.08 -8.21
CA ASP A 155 -1.77 15.39 -9.35
C ASP A 155 -1.35 16.87 -9.42
N ASP A 156 -1.93 17.74 -8.58
CA ASP A 156 -1.67 19.19 -8.60
C ASP A 156 -0.81 19.61 -7.40
N ASP A 157 0.24 20.39 -7.67
CA ASP A 157 1.01 21.20 -6.70
C ASP A 157 0.16 22.33 -6.06
N ASP A 158 -1.16 22.31 -6.24
CA ASP A 158 -2.08 23.28 -5.66
C ASP A 158 -2.26 22.99 -4.17
N ASP A 159 -1.92 23.98 -3.34
CA ASP A 159 -1.88 23.99 -1.87
C ASP A 159 -3.23 23.65 -1.15
N GLU A 160 -4.24 23.12 -1.84
CA GLU A 160 -5.58 22.83 -1.33
C GLU A 160 -5.90 21.34 -1.16
N PHE A 161 -4.90 20.45 -1.25
CA PHE A 161 -5.15 19.03 -0.96
C PHE A 161 -5.30 18.76 0.54
N PHE A 162 -6.28 17.93 0.90
CA PHE A 162 -6.69 17.64 2.29
C PHE A 162 -5.57 17.06 3.18
N PHE A 163 -4.51 16.51 2.58
CA PHE A 163 -3.38 15.93 3.30
C PHE A 163 -2.09 16.66 2.93
N SER A 164 -1.32 17.07 3.95
CA SER A 164 0.00 17.67 3.75
C SER A 164 1.06 16.66 3.29
N ASP A 165 0.79 15.37 3.47
CA ASP A 165 1.59 14.23 3.05
C ASP A 165 0.70 13.25 2.29
N ASP A 166 1.26 12.47 1.37
CA ASP A 166 0.54 11.31 0.80
C ASP A 166 0.10 10.37 1.93
N ILE A 167 -1.17 9.97 1.93
CA ILE A 167 -1.71 8.99 2.87
C ILE A 167 -2.22 7.77 2.11
N GLU A 168 -1.72 6.60 2.50
CA GLU A 168 -2.13 5.31 1.99
C GLU A 168 -2.97 4.56 3.02
N PHE A 169 -3.93 3.76 2.54
CA PHE A 169 -4.80 2.96 3.38
C PHE A 169 -4.73 1.49 2.96
N PHE A 170 -5.00 0.59 3.90
CA PHE A 170 -5.29 -0.80 3.59
C PHE A 170 -6.77 -1.03 3.89
N GLY A 171 -7.54 -1.37 2.86
CA GLY A 171 -8.99 -1.47 3.02
C GLY A 171 -9.66 -2.39 2.02
N THR A 172 -10.92 -2.68 2.30
CA THR A 172 -11.83 -3.47 1.46
C THR A 172 -13.07 -2.63 1.18
N VAL A 173 -13.59 -2.73 -0.04
CA VAL A 173 -14.86 -2.07 -0.38
C VAL A 173 -16.02 -2.95 0.09
N THR A 174 -16.85 -2.42 0.98
CA THR A 174 -17.87 -3.19 1.72
C THR A 174 -19.30 -2.88 1.31
N ALA A 175 -19.54 -1.73 0.68
CA ALA A 175 -20.85 -1.36 0.16
C ALA A 175 -20.74 -0.53 -1.11
N VAL A 176 -21.80 -0.57 -1.91
CA VAL A 176 -21.99 0.26 -3.10
C VAL A 176 -23.38 0.88 -3.06
N LYS A 177 -23.47 2.17 -3.38
CA LYS A 177 -24.70 2.94 -3.47
C LYS A 177 -24.72 3.67 -4.80
N THR A 178 -25.85 3.64 -5.48
CA THR A 178 -26.12 4.47 -6.67
C THR A 178 -27.26 5.42 -6.36
N GLU A 179 -27.22 6.61 -6.95
CA GLU A 179 -28.37 7.52 -6.88
C GLU A 179 -29.57 6.92 -7.62
N LYS A 180 -30.76 7.08 -7.03
CA LYS A 180 -31.99 6.37 -7.44
C LYS A 180 -32.81 7.08 -8.52
N ASN A 181 -32.25 8.08 -9.17
CA ASN A 181 -32.93 8.80 -10.25
C ASN A 181 -32.56 8.13 -11.58
N ASP A 182 -33.53 8.06 -12.51
CA ASP A 182 -33.55 7.39 -13.82
C ASP A 182 -32.23 6.79 -14.35
N ARG A 183 -31.15 7.58 -14.40
CA ARG A 183 -29.80 7.13 -14.78
C ARG A 183 -28.78 7.42 -13.66
N PRO A 184 -27.89 6.47 -13.33
CA PRO A 184 -26.89 6.67 -12.29
C PRO A 184 -25.71 7.49 -12.83
N TYR A 185 -25.67 8.78 -12.48
CA TYR A 185 -24.55 9.67 -12.82
C TYR A 185 -23.39 9.58 -11.83
N GLN A 186 -23.67 9.05 -10.64
CA GLN A 186 -22.71 8.90 -9.55
C GLN A 186 -22.83 7.51 -8.93
N ILE A 187 -21.70 6.97 -8.52
CA ILE A 187 -21.63 5.73 -7.76
C ILE A 187 -20.70 5.93 -6.56
N THR A 188 -21.21 5.60 -5.38
CA THR A 188 -20.49 5.75 -4.12
C THR A 188 -20.15 4.38 -3.57
N TYR A 189 -18.89 4.19 -3.20
CA TYR A 189 -18.40 2.98 -2.56
C TYR A 189 -17.95 3.28 -1.14
N THR A 190 -18.33 2.42 -0.20
CA THR A 190 -17.86 2.50 1.18
C THR A 190 -16.59 1.65 1.30
N VAL A 191 -15.50 2.29 1.72
CA VAL A 191 -14.23 1.65 2.04
C VAL A 191 -14.16 1.44 3.54
N THR A 192 -13.93 0.19 3.95
CA THR A 192 -13.62 -0.16 5.34
C THR A 192 -12.15 -0.52 5.43
N CYS A 193 -11.38 0.29 6.16
CA CYS A 193 -9.97 0.03 6.41
C CYS A 193 -9.77 -1.17 7.35
N ASP A 194 -8.56 -1.72 7.37
CA ASP A 194 -8.15 -2.76 8.31
C ASP A 194 -7.65 -2.21 9.65
N SER A 195 -7.65 -0.88 9.78
CA SER A 195 -7.02 -0.11 10.84
C SER A 195 -7.78 1.20 11.07
N PRO A 196 -7.73 1.79 12.28
CA PRO A 196 -8.21 3.15 12.55
C PRO A 196 -7.28 4.25 12.01
N TYR A 197 -6.19 3.89 11.33
CA TYR A 197 -5.16 4.80 10.83
C TYR A 197 -5.03 4.73 9.31
N GLY A 198 -4.68 5.85 8.69
CA GLY A 198 -3.93 5.87 7.45
C GLY A 198 -2.43 5.61 7.70
N TYR A 199 -1.65 5.54 6.64
CA TYR A 199 -0.22 5.28 6.72
C TYR A 199 0.54 6.20 5.76
N SER A 200 1.76 6.58 6.14
CA SER A 200 2.70 7.14 5.17
C SER A 200 2.95 6.15 4.02
N PRO A 201 3.46 6.62 2.87
CA PRO A 201 4.06 5.75 1.87
C PRO A 201 5.15 4.88 2.52
N GLU A 202 5.40 3.72 1.91
CA GLU A 202 6.42 2.80 2.40
C GLU A 202 7.80 3.42 2.32
N LYS A 203 8.47 3.52 3.46
CA LYS A 203 9.85 3.99 3.54
C LYS A 203 10.76 2.78 3.57
N THR A 204 11.66 2.69 2.59
CA THR A 204 12.66 1.63 2.50
C THR A 204 14.05 2.25 2.42
N THR A 205 14.96 1.78 3.27
CA THR A 205 16.37 2.21 3.20
C THR A 205 17.06 1.57 2.00
N ASP A 206 18.13 2.21 1.54
CA ASP A 206 19.14 1.51 0.74
C ASP A 206 19.69 0.30 1.52
N LYS A 207 20.34 -0.63 0.80
CA LYS A 207 21.05 -1.74 1.44
C LYS A 207 22.28 -1.19 2.17
N ILE A 208 22.25 -1.26 3.49
CA ILE A 208 23.29 -0.76 4.38
C ILE A 208 24.27 -1.89 4.63
N SER A 209 25.51 -1.71 4.19
CA SER A 209 26.60 -2.66 4.42
C SER A 209 27.32 -2.35 5.72
N SER A 210 27.71 -3.39 6.46
CA SER A 210 28.59 -3.28 7.61
C SER A 210 29.58 -4.43 7.63
N THR A 211 30.71 -4.23 8.30
CA THR A 211 31.62 -5.33 8.68
C THR A 211 31.81 -5.36 10.19
N LYS A 212 32.55 -6.35 10.68
CA LYS A 212 32.94 -6.41 12.10
C LYS A 212 33.94 -5.32 12.49
N GLU A 213 34.91 -5.02 11.63
CA GLU A 213 35.97 -4.03 11.87
C GLU A 213 35.47 -2.60 11.66
N THR A 214 34.46 -2.43 10.80
CA THR A 214 33.83 -1.14 10.51
C THR A 214 32.31 -1.22 10.70
N PRO A 215 31.83 -1.14 11.96
CA PRO A 215 30.42 -0.99 12.25
C PRO A 215 29.84 0.24 11.58
N THR A 216 28.63 0.11 11.02
CA THR A 216 27.97 1.20 10.31
C THR A 216 26.86 1.82 11.16
N ALA A 217 26.91 3.13 11.32
CA ALA A 217 25.89 3.90 12.02
C ALA A 217 25.05 4.71 11.03
N PHE A 218 23.75 4.74 11.24
CA PHE A 218 22.79 5.51 10.46
C PHE A 218 21.60 5.90 11.35
N HIS A 219 20.67 6.68 10.80
CA HIS A 219 19.49 7.08 11.54
C HIS A 219 18.21 6.91 10.72
N LEU A 220 17.12 6.62 11.42
CA LEU A 220 15.76 6.57 10.86
C LEU A 220 14.86 7.56 11.61
N TYR A 221 13.86 8.09 10.93
CA TYR A 221 12.85 8.95 11.55
C TYR A 221 11.53 8.19 11.69
N ASN A 222 10.91 8.30 12.86
CA ASN A 222 9.50 7.97 13.05
C ASN A 222 8.75 9.28 13.31
N ASN A 223 8.08 9.79 12.29
CA ASN A 223 7.25 11.00 12.35
C ASN A 223 5.75 10.66 12.42
N SER A 224 5.38 9.50 13.00
CA SER A 224 3.97 9.12 13.16
C SER A 224 3.20 10.04 14.11
N ASP A 225 1.88 10.12 13.93
CA ASP A 225 0.98 10.87 14.83
C ASP A 225 0.74 10.16 16.18
N CYS A 226 1.31 8.96 16.32
CA CYS A 226 1.28 8.15 17.53
C CYS A 226 2.60 8.34 18.32
N ILE A 227 2.83 9.56 18.82
CA ILE A 227 4.07 9.99 19.49
C ILE A 227 4.51 9.08 20.66
N ASN A 228 3.56 8.45 21.35
CA ASN A 228 3.85 7.55 22.47
C ASN A 228 3.93 6.07 22.08
N GLU A 229 3.83 5.75 20.79
CA GLU A 229 3.88 4.40 20.26
C GLU A 229 5.13 4.22 19.39
N TYR A 230 5.56 2.96 19.27
CA TYR A 230 6.68 2.61 18.41
C TYR A 230 6.19 2.18 17.03
N VAL A 231 6.98 2.48 16.00
CA VAL A 231 6.82 1.86 14.68
C VAL A 231 7.69 0.61 14.61
N TYR A 232 7.11 -0.50 14.13
CA TYR A 232 7.78 -1.79 14.04
C TYR A 232 8.11 -2.12 12.57
N PRO A 233 9.37 -2.00 12.14
CA PRO A 233 9.78 -2.25 10.76
C PRO A 233 9.87 -3.75 10.40
N ILE A 234 10.01 -4.01 9.10
CA ILE A 234 10.53 -5.27 8.57
C ILE A 234 12.02 -5.07 8.30
N LEU A 235 12.84 -5.97 8.83
CA LEU A 235 14.28 -6.03 8.56
C LEU A 235 14.55 -7.13 7.53
N LYS A 236 15.25 -6.80 6.45
CA LYS A 236 15.88 -7.77 5.54
C LYS A 236 17.37 -7.83 5.85
N ILE A 237 17.87 -9.00 6.19
CA ILE A 237 19.25 -9.23 6.61
C ILE A 237 19.87 -10.27 5.69
N THR A 238 20.96 -9.90 5.01
CA THR A 238 21.67 -10.76 4.07
C THR A 238 23.12 -10.89 4.52
N PRO A 239 23.56 -12.06 5.02
CA PRO A 239 24.97 -12.32 5.28
C PRO A 239 25.80 -12.22 3.99
N TYR A 240 27.03 -11.73 4.06
CA TYR A 240 27.93 -11.73 2.91
C TYR A 240 29.40 -12.01 3.30
N GLY A 241 30.18 -12.55 2.36
CA GLY A 241 31.62 -12.77 2.54
C GLY A 241 31.99 -13.98 3.43
N ASN A 242 33.21 -13.96 3.99
CA ASN A 242 33.69 -14.98 4.93
C ASN A 242 33.22 -14.64 6.35
N TYR A 243 31.91 -14.71 6.54
CA TYR A 243 31.20 -14.36 7.75
C TYR A 243 31.59 -15.26 8.94
N ASP A 244 31.89 -14.67 10.10
CA ASP A 244 32.31 -15.39 11.32
C ASP A 244 31.14 -15.92 12.17
N GLY A 245 29.92 -15.53 11.83
CA GLY A 245 28.73 -15.95 12.53
C GLY A 245 27.97 -14.80 13.17
N GLU A 246 28.55 -13.67 13.56
CA GLU A 246 27.89 -12.75 14.50
C GLU A 246 27.43 -11.41 13.91
N MET A 247 26.16 -11.09 14.13
CA MET A 247 25.55 -9.80 13.85
C MET A 247 25.09 -9.15 15.15
N ILE A 248 25.33 -7.83 15.26
CA ILE A 248 24.73 -7.00 16.29
C ILE A 248 24.07 -5.79 15.63
N LEU A 249 22.79 -5.56 15.92
CA LEU A 249 22.07 -4.32 15.62
C LEU A 249 21.69 -3.66 16.94
N LYS A 250 22.07 -2.40 17.13
CA LYS A 250 21.78 -1.60 18.31
C LYS A 250 20.91 -0.40 17.94
N ASN A 251 19.80 -0.20 18.66
CA ASN A 251 19.08 1.08 18.65
C ASN A 251 19.45 1.87 19.90
N SER A 252 20.26 2.92 19.76
CA SER A 252 20.68 3.75 20.90
C SER A 252 19.57 4.69 21.39
N SER A 253 18.55 4.93 20.57
CA SER A 253 17.38 5.75 20.94
C SER A 253 16.29 4.97 21.68
N ASP A 254 16.36 3.63 21.71
CA ASP A 254 15.43 2.77 22.45
C ASP A 254 16.19 2.02 23.56
N ASP A 255 16.62 2.76 24.59
CA ASP A 255 17.32 2.23 25.78
C ASP A 255 18.56 1.38 25.47
N ASN A 256 19.26 1.68 24.39
CA ASN A 256 20.43 0.91 23.93
C ASN A 256 20.12 -0.59 23.66
N LYS A 257 18.87 -0.94 23.33
CA LYS A 257 18.51 -2.33 23.03
C LYS A 257 19.25 -2.87 21.82
N THR A 258 19.58 -4.16 21.89
CA THR A 258 20.39 -4.83 20.88
C THR A 258 19.74 -6.13 20.40
N LEU A 259 19.65 -6.28 19.09
CA LEU A 259 19.41 -7.55 18.43
C LEU A 259 20.76 -8.21 18.17
N LYS A 260 20.88 -9.48 18.57
CA LYS A 260 22.06 -10.30 18.31
C LYS A 260 21.62 -11.56 17.61
N LEU A 261 22.20 -11.84 16.45
CA LEU A 261 21.95 -13.04 15.67
C LEU A 261 23.27 -13.74 15.39
N ASN A 262 23.25 -15.07 15.36
CA ASN A 262 24.40 -15.87 15.01
C ASN A 262 24.09 -16.84 13.85
N PHE A 263 24.68 -16.58 12.67
CA PHE A 263 24.46 -17.35 11.44
C PHE A 263 25.61 -18.35 11.18
N LYS A 264 26.43 -18.70 12.18
CA LYS A 264 27.56 -19.63 12.03
C LYS A 264 27.16 -21.00 11.47
N ASN A 265 25.95 -21.44 11.82
CA ASN A 265 25.37 -22.70 11.33
C ASN A 265 24.22 -22.47 10.36
N TYR A 266 24.07 -21.25 9.83
CA TYR A 266 22.95 -20.92 8.96
C TYR A 266 23.04 -21.74 7.67
N PRO A 267 22.10 -22.66 7.41
CA PRO A 267 22.28 -23.70 6.40
C PRO A 267 22.10 -23.17 4.98
N TYR A 268 21.75 -21.90 4.82
CA TYR A 268 21.35 -21.29 3.55
C TYR A 268 22.32 -20.21 3.04
N GLY A 269 23.56 -20.17 3.56
CA GLY A 269 24.62 -19.29 3.05
C GLY A 269 24.27 -17.80 3.11
N ASN A 270 24.26 -17.13 1.95
CA ASN A 270 23.99 -15.69 1.82
C ASN A 270 22.49 -15.38 1.57
N ASP A 271 21.57 -16.30 1.90
CA ASP A 271 20.12 -16.07 1.77
C ASP A 271 19.65 -14.90 2.64
N THR A 272 18.72 -14.09 2.11
CA THR A 272 18.08 -13.00 2.85
C THR A 272 17.04 -13.53 3.84
N ILE A 273 17.17 -13.11 5.09
CA ILE A 273 16.21 -13.36 6.16
C ILE A 273 15.39 -12.10 6.39
N CYS A 274 14.09 -12.29 6.54
CA CYS A 274 13.12 -11.26 6.87
C CYS A 274 12.71 -11.42 8.33
N MET A 275 12.83 -10.35 9.11
CA MET A 275 12.34 -10.24 10.48
C MET A 275 11.25 -9.19 10.54
N ASP A 276 10.01 -9.66 10.62
CA ASP A 276 8.83 -8.80 10.80
C ASP A 276 8.69 -8.49 12.30
N CYS A 277 9.10 -7.28 12.67
CA CYS A 277 9.14 -6.86 14.07
C CYS A 277 7.77 -6.59 14.67
N LYS A 278 6.74 -6.41 13.84
CA LYS A 278 5.36 -6.20 14.31
C LYS A 278 4.73 -7.54 14.68
N ASN A 279 4.89 -8.54 13.82
CA ASN A 279 4.30 -9.86 14.00
C ASN A 279 5.21 -10.87 14.71
N LEU A 280 6.42 -10.43 15.12
CA LEU A 280 7.43 -11.26 15.78
C LEU A 280 7.74 -12.53 14.97
N LYS A 281 7.88 -12.38 13.65
CA LYS A 281 8.01 -13.49 12.71
C LYS A 281 9.34 -13.45 11.97
N LEU A 282 9.94 -14.63 11.80
CA LEU A 282 11.12 -14.86 10.97
C LEU A 282 10.76 -15.74 9.78
N TYR A 283 11.29 -15.39 8.61
CA TYR A 283 11.11 -16.16 7.37
C TYR A 283 12.19 -15.77 6.37
N ARG A 284 12.40 -16.59 5.33
CA ARG A 284 13.26 -16.21 4.19
C ARG A 284 12.46 -15.43 3.17
N GLU A 285 13.14 -14.55 2.46
CA GLU A 285 12.54 -13.77 1.36
C GLU A 285 11.85 -14.66 0.31
N ASN A 286 12.40 -15.86 0.06
CA ASN A 286 11.83 -16.86 -0.85
C ASN A 286 10.73 -17.74 -0.22
N ASN A 287 10.07 -17.27 0.84
CA ASN A 287 9.04 -17.99 1.61
C ASN A 287 9.49 -19.33 2.23
N GLY A 288 10.79 -19.50 2.44
CA GLY A 288 11.33 -20.63 3.21
C GLY A 288 11.23 -20.40 4.72
N GLU A 289 11.02 -21.47 5.48
CA GLU A 289 11.08 -21.40 6.94
C GLU A 289 12.52 -21.12 7.42
N VAL A 290 12.65 -20.39 8.53
CA VAL A 290 13.87 -20.18 9.31
C VAL A 290 13.52 -20.51 10.75
N THR A 291 14.36 -21.31 11.41
CA THR A 291 14.20 -21.60 12.83
C THR A 291 15.05 -20.66 13.67
N PHE A 292 14.66 -20.46 14.94
CA PHE A 292 15.48 -19.71 15.89
C PHE A 292 16.90 -20.28 16.02
N GLY A 293 17.03 -21.61 16.00
CA GLY A 293 18.33 -22.29 16.09
C GLY A 293 19.27 -21.96 14.92
N ASP A 294 18.72 -21.74 13.72
CA ASP A 294 19.50 -21.35 12.53
C ASP A 294 20.17 -19.97 12.71
N LEU A 295 19.64 -19.13 13.61
CA LEU A 295 20.12 -17.80 13.95
C LEU A 295 20.80 -17.73 15.33
N GLY A 296 21.16 -18.87 15.90
CA GLY A 296 21.80 -18.95 17.22
C GLY A 296 20.94 -18.48 18.38
N ILE A 297 19.62 -18.43 18.18
CA ILE A 297 18.64 -18.20 19.22
C ILE A 297 18.30 -19.56 19.84
N THR A 298 18.40 -19.62 21.15
CA THR A 298 18.23 -20.81 21.98
C THR A 298 17.13 -20.56 23.02
N GLU A 299 16.69 -21.60 23.70
CA GLU A 299 15.70 -21.50 24.80
C GLU A 299 16.13 -20.51 25.90
N ASN A 300 17.44 -20.30 26.07
CA ASN A 300 17.98 -19.41 27.10
C ASN A 300 17.96 -17.92 26.72
N ASN A 301 17.79 -17.56 25.44
CA ASN A 301 17.83 -16.17 24.98
C ASN A 301 16.62 -15.76 24.12
N ILE A 302 15.69 -16.69 23.86
CA ILE A 302 14.49 -16.43 23.06
C ILE A 302 13.58 -15.35 23.68
N SER A 303 13.56 -15.23 25.01
CA SER A 303 12.82 -14.17 25.73
C SER A 303 13.42 -12.78 25.54
N ASP A 304 14.69 -12.71 25.14
CA ASP A 304 15.49 -11.48 25.14
C ASP A 304 15.69 -10.94 23.72
N ILE A 305 15.03 -11.54 22.72
CA ILE A 305 15.11 -11.09 21.33
C ILE A 305 14.58 -9.66 21.26
N TYR A 306 15.46 -8.76 20.87
CA TYR A 306 15.05 -7.41 20.53
C TYR A 306 14.49 -7.37 19.11
N TRP A 307 13.18 -7.20 19.00
CA TRP A 307 12.53 -6.83 17.76
C TRP A 307 12.65 -5.33 17.58
N LEU A 308 13.34 -4.91 16.51
CA LEU A 308 13.60 -3.50 16.26
C LEU A 308 12.29 -2.73 16.31
N ARG A 309 12.30 -1.61 17.02
CA ARG A 309 11.19 -0.68 17.11
C ARG A 309 11.73 0.74 17.10
N LEU A 310 11.03 1.63 16.42
CA LEU A 310 11.44 3.02 16.20
C LEU A 310 10.64 3.92 17.14
N ALA A 311 11.32 4.55 18.10
CA ALA A 311 10.73 5.56 18.97
C ALA A 311 10.37 6.81 18.15
N TYR A 312 9.41 7.62 18.60
CA TYR A 312 9.10 8.87 17.92
C TYR A 312 10.35 9.77 17.78
N GLY A 313 10.50 10.41 16.62
CA GLY A 313 11.66 11.22 16.27
C GLY A 313 12.83 10.42 15.69
N ARG A 314 14.06 10.88 15.99
CA ARG A 314 15.30 10.35 15.40
C ARG A 314 15.80 9.10 16.16
N ASN A 315 15.94 7.99 15.45
CA ASN A 315 16.46 6.73 15.97
C ASN A 315 17.89 6.51 15.49
N GLU A 316 18.87 6.47 16.41
CA GLU A 316 20.26 6.16 16.09
C GLU A 316 20.47 4.64 16.07
N ILE A 317 20.76 4.09 14.89
CA ILE A 317 20.96 2.65 14.69
C ILE A 317 22.42 2.40 14.33
N THR A 318 23.00 1.38 14.94
CA THR A 318 24.35 0.89 14.60
C THR A 318 24.28 -0.60 14.32
N ILE A 319 24.84 -1.02 13.20
CA ILE A 319 24.97 -2.42 12.81
C ILE A 319 26.45 -2.82 12.80
N SER A 320 26.74 -4.08 13.11
CA SER A 320 28.07 -4.67 13.13
C SER A 320 27.99 -6.13 12.69
N GLY A 321 29.03 -6.62 12.02
CA GLY A 321 29.10 -7.95 11.40
C GLY A 321 29.04 -7.85 9.87
N ASP A 322 29.52 -8.86 9.15
CA ASP A 322 29.61 -8.85 7.68
C ASP A 322 28.25 -9.15 7.04
N ILE A 323 27.39 -8.14 7.03
CA ILE A 323 25.98 -8.24 6.65
C ILE A 323 25.47 -7.00 5.89
N LEU A 324 24.50 -7.22 5.01
CA LEU A 324 23.68 -6.17 4.42
C LEU A 324 22.34 -6.12 5.15
N VAL A 325 21.89 -4.92 5.51
CA VAL A 325 20.57 -4.68 6.10
C VAL A 325 19.77 -3.73 5.23
N GLN A 326 18.51 -4.06 5.00
CA GLN A 326 17.51 -3.14 4.47
C GLN A 326 16.33 -3.08 5.44
N ILE A 327 15.84 -1.88 5.71
CA ILE A 327 14.76 -1.65 6.68
C ILE A 327 13.59 -1.01 5.95
N THR A 328 12.41 -1.60 6.11
CA THR A 328 11.16 -1.14 5.49
C THR A 328 10.11 -0.88 6.56
N TYR A 329 9.43 0.27 6.51
CA TYR A 329 8.40 0.64 7.47
C TYR A 329 7.41 1.66 6.93
N ARG A 330 6.28 1.76 7.62
CA ARG A 330 5.22 2.75 7.39
C ARG A 330 4.89 3.40 8.72
N GLU A 331 4.63 4.69 8.70
CA GLU A 331 4.25 5.44 9.89
C GLU A 331 2.74 5.57 9.94
N PRO A 332 2.08 5.19 11.05
CA PRO A 332 0.66 5.48 11.24
C PRO A 332 0.40 6.99 11.17
N ARG A 333 -0.66 7.35 10.45
CA ARG A 333 -1.23 8.70 10.37
C ARG A 333 -2.64 8.65 10.90
N LYS A 334 -2.97 9.54 11.82
CA LYS A 334 -4.36 9.69 12.28
C LYS A 334 -5.12 10.37 11.17
N THR A 335 -6.18 9.74 10.70
CA THR A 335 -7.06 10.23 9.63
C THR A 335 -8.45 10.42 10.19
N GLY A 336 -9.28 11.23 9.53
CA GLY A 336 -10.61 11.53 10.03
C GLY A 336 -10.74 12.85 10.78
N ALA A 337 -9.75 13.74 10.86
CA ALA A 337 -9.97 15.04 11.54
C ALA A 337 -9.17 16.18 10.93
N TYR A 338 -9.06 16.18 9.60
CA TYR A 338 -8.43 17.26 8.86
C TYR A 338 -9.54 18.08 8.19
N LEU A 339 -9.74 19.30 8.69
CA LEU A 339 -10.40 20.39 7.99
C LEU A 339 -9.38 21.48 7.70
#